data_AF-A0A3C0ZHS8-F1
#
_entry.id   AF-A0A3C0ZHS8-F1
#
_cell.length_a   1.000
_cell.length_b   1.000
_cell.length_c   1.000
_cell.angle_alpha   90.00
_cell.angle_beta   90.00
_cell.angle_gamma   90.00
#
_symmetry.space_group_name_H-M   'P 1'
#
loop_
_entity.id
_entity.type
_entity.pdbx_description
1 polymer ?
#
loop_
_entity_poly.entity_id
_entity_poly.type
_entity_poly.pdbx_seq_one_letter_code
_entity_poly.pdbx_strand_id
1 'polypeptide(L)'
;MSAQYKFVLEEAKLPKAWYNINADMPVPPQPVLHPGTMLPVTPDFLSVLFPMSLILQEISAERWIEIPEPVREIYKLWRPTPMYRAVRLEKALGTPAHIYYKYEGVSPVGSHKPNTAVAQAFFNKEAGTKALTTETGAGQWGSALSMACNFFGLDLEVYMVRVSYHQKPYRRIMMEQFGANVFASPTDRTQFGRKVNAEHPDSPGSLGIAISEAVEVAATSGGAKKYSLGSVLNHVLMHQTVIGLEAKKQ
;
A
#
# COMPACT_ATOMS: atom_id res chain seq x y z
N MET A 1 -24.09 34.50 -2.55
CA MET A 1 -22.76 34.08 -2.07
C MET A 1 -22.15 33.11 -3.08
N SER A 2 -20.90 33.32 -3.52
CA SER A 2 -20.23 32.35 -4.40
C SER A 2 -19.97 31.05 -3.64
N ALA A 3 -20.39 29.90 -4.19
CA ALA A 3 -20.10 28.61 -3.57
C ALA A 3 -18.59 28.39 -3.47
N GLN A 4 -18.10 27.88 -2.33
CA GLN A 4 -16.70 27.46 -2.18
C GLN A 4 -16.51 26.08 -2.85
N TYR A 5 -15.57 25.99 -3.79
CA TYR A 5 -15.31 24.78 -4.58
C TYR A 5 -14.19 23.90 -4.00
N LYS A 6 -13.25 24.49 -3.25
CA LYS A 6 -12.03 23.83 -2.79
C LYS A 6 -11.77 24.15 -1.30
N PHE A 7 -11.38 23.13 -0.57
CA PHE A 7 -11.07 23.13 0.85
C PHE A 7 -9.64 22.59 1.00
N VAL A 8 -8.72 23.46 1.43
CA VAL A 8 -7.30 23.12 1.60
C VAL A 8 -6.97 23.17 3.07
N LEU A 9 -6.18 22.20 3.53
CA LEU A 9 -5.65 22.15 4.88
C LEU A 9 -4.14 22.46 4.82
N GLU A 10 -3.67 23.32 5.70
CA GLU A 10 -2.24 23.67 5.79
C GLU A 10 -1.40 22.47 6.25
N GLU A 11 -0.17 22.37 5.75
CA GLU A 11 0.78 21.30 6.11
C GLU A 11 1.05 21.23 7.62
N ALA A 12 1.04 22.38 8.32
CA ALA A 12 1.16 22.45 9.77
C ALA A 12 0.05 21.69 10.53
N LYS A 13 -1.07 21.39 9.87
CA LYS A 13 -2.23 20.68 10.43
C LYS A 13 -2.27 19.20 10.02
N LEU A 14 -1.22 18.69 9.36
CA LEU A 14 -1.09 17.28 9.00
C LEU A 14 -1.23 16.39 10.27
N PRO A 15 -1.98 15.27 10.21
CA PRO A 15 -2.16 14.40 11.38
C PRO A 15 -0.83 13.89 11.96
N LYS A 16 -0.71 13.87 13.29
CA LYS A 16 0.48 13.36 13.98
C LYS A 16 0.40 11.88 14.34
N ALA A 17 -0.81 11.30 14.28
CA ALA A 17 -1.08 9.89 14.53
C ALA A 17 -2.07 9.35 13.49
N TRP A 18 -1.92 8.09 13.14
CA TRP A 18 -2.96 7.30 12.48
C TRP A 18 -4.02 6.84 13.50
N TYR A 19 -5.21 6.58 12.99
CA TYR A 19 -6.33 6.07 13.77
C TYR A 19 -6.48 4.56 13.52
N ASN A 20 -6.53 3.79 14.60
CA ASN A 20 -6.72 2.35 14.54
C ASN A 20 -8.15 2.01 14.95
N ILE A 21 -8.96 1.56 13.98
CA ILE A 21 -10.36 1.23 14.23
C ILE A 21 -10.53 0.03 15.17
N ASN A 22 -9.55 -0.88 15.25
CA ASN A 22 -9.63 -2.06 16.10
C ASN A 22 -9.80 -1.72 17.58
N ALA A 23 -9.34 -0.54 18.02
CA ALA A 23 -9.53 -0.06 19.38
C ALA A 23 -11.01 0.26 19.72
N ASP A 24 -11.85 0.47 18.71
CA ASP A 24 -13.25 0.88 18.83
C ASP A 24 -14.22 -0.14 18.19
N MET A 25 -13.71 -1.27 17.69
CA MET A 25 -14.56 -2.33 17.11
C MET A 25 -15.36 -3.04 18.21
N PRO A 26 -16.67 -3.25 18.02
CA PRO A 26 -17.52 -3.94 19.00
C PRO A 26 -17.17 -5.43 19.15
N VAL A 27 -16.56 -6.01 18.11
CA VAL A 27 -16.08 -7.38 18.09
C VAL A 27 -14.59 -7.34 17.73
N PRO A 28 -13.71 -7.97 18.52
CA PRO A 28 -12.28 -7.98 18.22
C PRO A 28 -12.01 -8.67 16.87
N PRO A 29 -10.98 -8.22 16.13
CA PRO A 29 -10.58 -8.88 14.89
C PRO A 29 -10.23 -10.35 15.16
N GLN A 30 -10.62 -11.23 14.24
CA GLN A 30 -10.23 -12.63 14.34
C GLN A 30 -8.72 -12.78 14.09
N PRO A 31 -8.05 -13.69 14.81
CA PRO A 31 -6.64 -13.93 14.58
C PRO A 31 -6.42 -14.49 13.18
N VAL A 32 -5.29 -14.12 12.57
CA VAL A 32 -4.84 -14.76 11.34
C VAL A 32 -4.47 -16.21 11.66
N LEU A 33 -5.02 -17.15 10.91
CA LEU A 33 -4.80 -18.58 11.13
C LEU A 33 -3.71 -19.11 10.19
N HIS A 34 -2.87 -20.00 10.72
CA HIS A 34 -1.88 -20.72 9.95
C HIS A 34 -2.59 -21.71 9.00
N PRO A 35 -2.31 -21.70 7.68
CA PRO A 35 -3.11 -22.44 6.70
C PRO A 35 -3.02 -23.96 6.85
N GLY A 36 -1.96 -24.48 7.46
CA GLY A 36 -1.79 -25.92 7.69
C GLY A 36 -2.35 -26.42 9.03
N THR A 37 -2.26 -25.60 10.09
CA THR A 37 -2.63 -26.04 11.46
C THR A 37 -3.97 -25.47 11.91
N MET A 38 -4.48 -24.45 11.21
CA MET A 38 -5.68 -23.70 11.55
C MET A 38 -5.64 -23.03 12.93
N LEU A 39 -4.45 -22.89 13.52
CA LEU A 39 -4.21 -22.18 14.77
C LEU A 39 -3.74 -20.75 14.50
N PRO A 40 -3.92 -19.80 15.44
CA PRO A 40 -3.39 -18.44 15.31
C PRO A 40 -1.88 -18.43 14.98
N VAL A 41 -1.49 -17.62 14.00
CA VAL A 41 -0.07 -17.43 13.65
C VAL A 41 0.65 -16.65 14.75
N THR A 42 1.92 -17.00 14.97
CA THR A 42 2.78 -16.24 15.89
C THR A 42 3.42 -15.05 15.16
N PRO A 43 3.87 -14.00 15.89
CA PRO A 43 4.70 -12.95 15.31
C PRO A 43 5.93 -13.51 14.58
N ASP A 44 6.56 -14.55 15.13
CA ASP A 44 7.73 -15.19 14.50
C ASP A 44 7.41 -15.80 13.14
N PHE A 45 6.20 -16.38 12.98
CA PHE A 45 5.75 -16.89 11.69
C PHE A 45 5.62 -15.77 10.64
N LEU A 46 5.06 -14.62 11.04
CA LEU A 46 4.92 -13.46 10.16
C LEU A 46 6.25 -12.73 9.92
N SER A 47 7.23 -12.88 10.83
CA SER A 47 8.54 -12.23 10.75
C SER A 47 9.31 -12.61 9.49
N VAL A 48 8.99 -13.75 8.87
CA VAL A 48 9.53 -14.16 7.58
C VAL A 48 9.19 -13.13 6.50
N LEU A 49 7.96 -12.61 6.52
CA LEU A 49 7.41 -11.71 5.50
C LEU A 49 7.51 -10.24 5.88
N PHE A 50 7.31 -9.90 7.15
CA PHE A 50 7.17 -8.52 7.61
C PHE A 50 8.18 -8.18 8.72
N PRO A 51 8.62 -6.91 8.84
CA PRO A 51 9.37 -6.46 9.99
C PRO A 51 8.48 -6.43 11.25
N MET A 52 9.08 -6.62 12.42
CA MET A 52 8.34 -6.69 13.70
C MET A 52 7.51 -5.43 13.97
N SER A 53 7.98 -4.25 13.57
CA SER A 53 7.26 -2.98 13.71
C SER A 53 5.89 -2.98 13.00
N LEU A 54 5.79 -3.57 11.80
CA LEU A 54 4.51 -3.71 11.08
C LEU A 54 3.64 -4.81 11.68
N ILE A 55 4.24 -5.90 12.16
CA ILE A 55 3.51 -6.99 12.84
C ILE A 55 2.84 -6.48 14.12
N LEU A 56 3.55 -5.68 14.92
CA LEU A 56 3.00 -5.09 16.14
C LEU A 56 1.84 -4.12 15.85
N GLN A 57 1.90 -3.38 14.73
CA GLN A 57 0.79 -2.54 14.29
C GLN A 57 -0.43 -3.35 13.88
N GLU A 58 -0.22 -4.50 13.23
CA GLU A 58 -1.31 -5.37 12.79
C GLU A 58 -2.17 -5.85 13.96
N ILE A 59 -1.52 -6.18 15.08
CA ILE A 59 -2.17 -6.70 16.30
C ILE A 59 -2.44 -5.62 17.36
N SER A 60 -2.14 -4.35 17.08
CA SER A 60 -2.25 -3.29 18.08
C SER A 60 -3.71 -3.04 18.46
N ALA A 61 -3.94 -2.87 19.76
CA ALA A 61 -5.20 -2.41 20.34
C ALA A 61 -5.17 -0.90 20.68
N GLU A 62 -4.06 -0.21 20.45
CA GLU A 62 -3.96 1.23 20.70
C GLU A 62 -4.76 2.01 19.64
N ARG A 63 -5.56 2.98 20.08
CA ARG A 63 -6.39 3.81 19.21
C ARG A 63 -5.58 4.72 18.29
N TRP A 64 -4.44 5.20 18.76
CA TRP A 64 -3.62 6.18 18.06
C TRP A 64 -2.20 5.66 17.93
N ILE A 65 -1.74 5.46 16.69
CA ILE A 65 -0.36 5.08 16.41
C ILE A 65 0.35 6.29 15.83
N GLU A 66 1.44 6.71 16.46
CA GLU A 66 2.20 7.88 15.99
C GLU A 66 2.67 7.69 14.54
N ILE A 67 2.57 8.76 13.74
CA ILE A 67 3.18 8.80 12.41
C ILE A 67 4.63 9.27 12.61
N PRO A 68 5.64 8.42 12.32
CA PRO A 68 7.04 8.79 12.47
C PRO A 68 7.35 10.07 11.68
N GLU A 69 8.21 10.92 12.23
CA GLU A 69 8.60 12.19 11.59
C GLU A 69 9.08 11.99 10.14
N PRO A 70 9.97 11.01 9.81
CA PRO A 70 10.39 10.80 8.42
C PRO A 70 9.24 10.49 7.46
N VAL A 71 8.21 9.79 7.93
CA VAL A 71 7.00 9.51 7.14
C VAL A 71 6.18 10.78 6.96
N ARG A 72 6.03 11.61 8.00
CA ARG A 72 5.33 12.90 7.92
C ARG A 72 6.02 13.89 6.98
N GLU A 73 7.35 13.94 6.99
CA GLU A 73 8.11 14.80 6.08
C GLU A 73 7.90 14.41 4.62
N ILE A 74 7.92 13.11 4.30
CA ILE A 74 7.61 12.65 2.94
C ILE A 74 6.15 12.92 2.57
N TYR A 75 5.20 12.78 3.51
CA TYR A 75 3.79 13.10 3.23
C TYR A 75 3.60 14.55 2.76
N LYS A 76 4.38 15.52 3.25
CA LYS A 76 4.27 16.93 2.81
C LYS A 76 4.44 17.13 1.31
N LEU A 77 5.08 16.18 0.61
CA LEU A 77 5.19 16.23 -0.86
C LEU A 77 3.83 16.23 -1.58
N TRP A 78 2.76 15.72 -0.96
CA TRP A 78 1.41 15.74 -1.55
C TRP A 78 0.24 15.91 -0.57
N ARG A 79 0.50 15.84 0.74
CA ARG A 79 -0.50 15.98 1.80
C ARG A 79 -0.36 17.32 2.52
N PRO A 80 -1.45 17.90 3.04
CA PRO A 80 -2.83 17.40 2.98
C PRO A 80 -3.44 17.46 1.58
N THR A 81 -4.24 16.45 1.23
CA THR A 81 -4.87 16.42 -0.10
C THR A 81 -6.10 17.34 -0.12
N PRO A 82 -6.43 18.02 -1.24
CA PRO A 82 -7.58 18.91 -1.28
C PRO A 82 -8.91 18.14 -1.19
N MET A 83 -9.89 18.73 -0.51
CA MET A 83 -11.29 18.33 -0.63
C MET A 83 -11.99 19.32 -1.57
N TYR A 84 -12.86 18.80 -2.43
CA TYR A 84 -13.62 19.61 -3.37
C TYR A 84 -15.10 19.40 -3.18
N ARG A 85 -15.88 20.44 -3.48
CA ARG A 85 -17.32 20.34 -3.67
C ARG A 85 -17.65 20.26 -5.15
N ALA A 86 -18.38 19.22 -5.56
CA ALA A 86 -18.72 18.95 -6.95
C ALA A 86 -19.96 19.74 -7.42
N VAL A 87 -19.95 21.07 -7.31
CA VAL A 87 -21.12 21.94 -7.58
C VAL A 87 -21.72 21.72 -8.98
N ARG A 88 -20.88 21.46 -10.00
CA ARG A 88 -21.36 21.15 -11.36
C ARG A 88 -22.07 19.81 -11.44
N LEU A 89 -21.60 18.82 -10.69
CA LEU A 89 -22.25 17.50 -10.59
C LEU A 89 -23.57 17.61 -9.82
N GLU A 90 -23.60 18.37 -8.72
CA GLU A 90 -24.83 18.66 -7.97
C GLU A 90 -25.90 19.27 -8.90
N LYS A 91 -25.52 20.28 -9.69
CA LYS A 91 -26.41 20.92 -10.67
C LYS A 91 -26.87 19.94 -11.76
N ALA A 92 -25.97 19.13 -12.30
CA ALA A 92 -26.30 18.15 -13.35
C ALA A 92 -27.28 17.07 -12.86
N LEU A 93 -27.21 16.72 -11.57
CA LEU A 93 -28.10 15.76 -10.92
C LEU A 93 -29.41 16.39 -10.41
N GLY A 94 -29.51 17.72 -10.36
CA GLY A 94 -30.64 18.42 -9.75
C GLY A 94 -30.81 18.10 -8.26
N THR A 95 -29.73 17.68 -7.57
CA THR A 95 -29.81 17.22 -6.18
C THR A 95 -29.67 18.37 -5.19
N PRO A 96 -30.44 18.38 -4.08
CA PRO A 96 -30.20 19.30 -2.97
C PRO A 96 -29.01 18.89 -2.10
N ALA A 97 -28.51 17.65 -2.25
CA ALA A 97 -27.38 17.16 -1.49
C ALA A 97 -26.08 17.83 -1.95
N HIS A 98 -25.20 18.13 -1.00
CA HIS A 98 -23.84 18.54 -1.32
C HIS A 98 -22.96 17.30 -1.57
N ILE A 99 -22.15 17.34 -2.62
CA ILE A 99 -21.27 16.22 -2.99
C ILE A 99 -19.82 16.68 -2.80
N TYR A 100 -19.15 16.08 -1.82
CA TYR A 100 -17.74 16.33 -1.55
C TYR A 100 -16.89 15.13 -1.93
N TYR A 101 -15.68 15.38 -2.43
CA TYR A 101 -14.70 14.33 -2.66
C TYR A 101 -13.32 14.75 -2.17
N LYS A 102 -12.67 13.83 -1.44
CA LYS A 102 -11.29 13.95 -0.98
C LYS A 102 -10.38 13.44 -2.09
N TYR A 103 -9.63 14.35 -2.72
CA TYR A 103 -8.91 14.05 -3.95
C TYR A 103 -7.49 13.52 -3.68
N GLU A 104 -7.40 12.20 -3.46
CA GLU A 104 -6.12 11.48 -3.26
C GLU A 104 -5.30 11.30 -4.54
N GLY A 105 -5.76 11.85 -5.67
CA GLY A 105 -5.05 11.79 -6.95
C GLY A 105 -3.87 12.76 -7.06
N VAL A 106 -3.64 13.62 -6.06
CA VAL A 106 -2.54 14.61 -6.05
C VAL A 106 -1.18 14.01 -5.73
N SER A 107 -1.11 12.76 -5.26
CA SER A 107 0.18 12.12 -5.00
C SER A 107 0.96 11.91 -6.31
N PRO A 108 2.31 11.83 -6.28
CA PRO A 108 3.11 11.71 -7.50
C PRO A 108 2.74 10.50 -8.39
N VAL A 109 2.17 9.45 -7.80
CA VAL A 109 1.71 8.23 -8.51
C VAL A 109 0.19 8.19 -8.73
N GLY A 110 -0.52 9.23 -8.33
CA GLY A 110 -1.94 9.45 -8.64
C GLY A 110 -2.92 8.56 -7.88
N SER A 111 -2.65 8.24 -6.60
CA SER A 111 -3.59 7.51 -5.73
C SER A 111 -3.28 7.68 -4.24
N HIS A 112 -4.09 7.08 -3.37
CA HIS A 112 -3.87 7.02 -1.92
C HIS A 112 -2.77 6.01 -1.50
N LYS A 113 -2.29 5.16 -2.41
CA LYS A 113 -1.37 4.07 -2.05
C LYS A 113 -0.02 4.51 -1.45
N PRO A 114 0.56 5.68 -1.81
CA PRO A 114 1.75 6.21 -1.14
C PRO A 114 1.62 6.34 0.37
N ASN A 115 0.41 6.57 0.91
CA ASN A 115 0.20 6.71 2.35
C ASN A 115 0.75 5.49 3.10
N THR A 116 0.31 4.28 2.74
CA THR A 116 0.90 3.07 3.35
C THR A 116 2.26 2.70 2.80
N ALA A 117 2.57 2.99 1.53
CA ALA A 117 3.83 2.58 0.92
C ALA A 117 5.04 3.22 1.62
N VAL A 118 4.94 4.52 1.92
CA VAL A 118 5.99 5.26 2.63
C VAL A 118 6.17 4.76 4.04
N ALA A 119 5.07 4.50 4.77
CA ALA A 119 5.15 3.91 6.10
C ALA A 119 5.81 2.52 6.08
N GLN A 120 5.39 1.65 5.17
CA GLN A 120 5.97 0.30 5.06
C GLN A 120 7.45 0.33 4.66
N ALA A 121 7.84 1.18 3.70
CA ALA A 121 9.24 1.34 3.32
C ALA A 121 10.09 1.88 4.48
N PHE A 122 9.59 2.87 5.23
CA PHE A 122 10.24 3.38 6.43
C PHE A 122 10.49 2.27 7.47
N PHE A 123 9.45 1.54 7.86
CA PHE A 123 9.57 0.51 8.89
C PHE A 123 10.45 -0.66 8.47
N ASN A 124 10.49 -0.99 7.17
CA ASN A 124 11.43 -1.98 6.65
C ASN A 124 12.88 -1.47 6.69
N LYS A 125 13.11 -0.20 6.34
CA LYS A 125 14.43 0.44 6.41
C LYS A 125 14.97 0.46 7.84
N GLU A 126 14.14 0.88 8.79
CA GLU A 126 14.48 0.89 10.23
C GLU A 126 14.80 -0.50 10.75
N ALA A 127 14.08 -1.52 10.28
CA ALA A 127 14.35 -2.92 10.63
C ALA A 127 15.61 -3.50 9.97
N GLY A 128 16.35 -2.71 9.17
CA GLY A 128 17.57 -3.14 8.50
C GLY A 128 17.34 -3.93 7.21
N THR A 129 16.09 -4.03 6.74
CA THR A 129 15.75 -4.69 5.47
C THR A 129 16.45 -3.99 4.31
N LYS A 130 16.96 -4.76 3.34
CA LYS A 130 17.70 -4.22 2.19
C LYS A 130 16.83 -4.12 0.93
N ALA A 131 15.88 -5.03 0.79
CA ALA A 131 15.07 -5.16 -0.40
C ALA A 131 13.64 -5.57 -0.06
N LEU A 132 12.68 -5.12 -0.86
CA LEU A 132 11.29 -5.51 -0.80
C LEU A 132 10.89 -6.31 -2.05
N THR A 133 9.84 -7.10 -1.89
CA THR A 133 9.14 -7.77 -2.98
C THR A 133 7.64 -7.55 -2.85
N THR A 134 6.96 -7.39 -3.98
CA THR A 134 5.53 -7.14 -4.00
C THR A 134 4.88 -7.60 -5.29
N GLU A 135 3.56 -7.75 -5.28
CA GLU A 135 2.73 -7.97 -6.46
C GLU A 135 2.23 -6.64 -7.05
N THR A 136 1.82 -6.64 -8.32
CA THR A 136 0.88 -5.61 -8.79
C THR A 136 0.03 -6.06 -9.96
N GLY A 137 -1.24 -5.66 -9.99
CA GLY A 137 -2.11 -5.83 -11.16
C GLY A 137 -1.92 -4.68 -12.16
N ALA A 138 -2.77 -3.66 -12.05
CA ALA A 138 -2.70 -2.50 -12.93
C ALA A 138 -1.46 -1.59 -12.72
N GLY A 139 -0.68 -1.79 -11.66
CA GLY A 139 0.56 -1.06 -11.40
C GLY A 139 0.46 0.10 -10.39
N GLN A 140 -0.72 0.43 -9.89
CA GLN A 140 -0.90 1.51 -8.89
C GLN A 140 -0.11 1.24 -7.59
N TRP A 141 -0.17 0.00 -7.09
CA TRP A 141 0.53 -0.38 -5.86
C TRP A 141 2.03 -0.45 -6.07
N GLY A 142 2.48 -1.14 -7.13
CA GLY A 142 3.91 -1.21 -7.44
C GLY A 142 4.50 0.19 -7.69
N SER A 143 3.79 1.12 -8.33
CA SER A 143 4.25 2.51 -8.49
C SER A 143 4.46 3.21 -7.14
N ALA A 144 3.50 3.08 -6.23
CA ALA A 144 3.59 3.69 -4.90
C ALA A 144 4.74 3.13 -4.07
N LEU A 145 4.91 1.80 -4.09
CA LEU A 145 6.01 1.16 -3.36
C LEU A 145 7.37 1.44 -3.99
N SER A 146 7.46 1.49 -5.32
CA SER A 146 8.72 1.86 -6.02
C SER A 146 9.18 3.26 -5.61
N MET A 147 8.26 4.23 -5.61
CA MET A 147 8.54 5.59 -5.14
C MET A 147 8.98 5.61 -3.66
N ALA A 148 8.28 4.88 -2.80
CA ALA A 148 8.62 4.82 -1.38
C ALA A 148 10.00 4.16 -1.13
N CYS A 149 10.29 3.04 -1.79
CA CYS A 149 11.59 2.37 -1.73
C CYS A 149 12.73 3.28 -2.21
N ASN A 150 12.49 4.06 -3.27
CA ASN A 150 13.45 5.04 -3.78
C ASN A 150 13.82 6.09 -2.71
N PHE A 151 12.85 6.63 -1.97
CA PHE A 151 13.11 7.60 -0.89
C PHE A 151 13.96 7.03 0.26
N PHE A 152 13.85 5.73 0.53
CA PHE A 152 14.57 5.07 1.63
C PHE A 152 15.81 4.27 1.19
N GLY A 153 16.12 4.27 -0.11
CA GLY A 153 17.22 3.48 -0.67
C GLY A 153 17.06 1.99 -0.40
N LEU A 154 15.89 1.45 -0.71
CA LEU A 154 15.56 0.02 -0.68
C LEU A 154 15.43 -0.50 -2.11
N ASP A 155 15.97 -1.69 -2.38
CA ASP A 155 15.71 -2.35 -3.66
C ASP A 155 14.26 -2.87 -3.70
N LEU A 156 13.66 -2.95 -4.88
CA LEU A 156 12.31 -3.46 -5.04
C LEU A 156 12.19 -4.40 -6.24
N GLU A 157 11.63 -5.59 -5.99
CA GLU A 157 11.16 -6.51 -7.03
C GLU A 157 9.62 -6.48 -7.09
N VAL A 158 9.08 -6.19 -8.27
CA VAL A 158 7.64 -6.13 -8.51
C VAL A 158 7.23 -7.25 -9.46
N TYR A 159 6.38 -8.15 -8.97
CA TYR A 159 5.74 -9.19 -9.77
C TYR A 159 4.43 -8.63 -10.33
N MET A 160 4.49 -8.10 -11.55
CA MET A 160 3.33 -7.52 -12.23
C MET A 160 2.60 -8.58 -13.05
N VAL A 161 1.27 -8.67 -12.92
CA VAL A 161 0.45 -9.61 -13.70
C VAL A 161 0.77 -9.49 -15.19
N ARG A 162 1.18 -10.58 -15.84
CA ARG A 162 1.75 -10.60 -17.20
C ARG A 162 0.89 -9.85 -18.22
N VAL A 163 -0.42 -10.09 -18.28
CA VAL A 163 -1.29 -9.36 -19.21
C VAL A 163 -1.29 -7.85 -18.94
N SER A 164 -1.28 -7.43 -17.67
CA SER A 164 -1.20 -6.02 -17.30
C SER A 164 0.17 -5.42 -17.57
N TYR A 165 1.25 -6.19 -17.41
CA TYR A 165 2.61 -5.77 -17.74
C TYR A 165 2.73 -5.33 -19.20
N HIS A 166 2.10 -6.08 -20.12
CA HIS A 166 2.12 -5.75 -21.55
C HIS A 166 1.09 -4.67 -21.94
N GLN A 167 -0.12 -4.72 -21.39
CA GLN A 167 -1.19 -3.79 -21.77
C GLN A 167 -1.09 -2.42 -21.10
N LYS A 168 -0.38 -2.31 -19.97
CA LYS A 168 -0.28 -1.07 -19.17
C LYS A 168 1.19 -0.69 -18.93
N PRO A 169 1.99 -0.50 -19.99
CA PRO A 169 3.43 -0.30 -19.88
C PRO A 169 3.81 0.98 -19.13
N TYR A 170 2.96 2.01 -19.12
CA TYR A 170 3.31 3.29 -18.48
C TYR A 170 3.46 3.17 -16.97
N ARG A 171 2.71 2.28 -16.33
CA ARG A 171 2.88 2.00 -14.90
C ARG A 171 4.15 1.19 -14.65
N ARG A 172 4.51 0.28 -15.56
CA ARG A 172 5.82 -0.40 -15.53
C ARG A 172 6.96 0.59 -15.64
N ILE A 173 6.93 1.46 -16.66
CA ILE A 173 7.95 2.48 -16.89
C ILE A 173 8.08 3.38 -15.66
N MET A 174 6.97 3.81 -15.06
CA MET A 174 7.01 4.60 -13.82
C MET A 174 7.72 3.86 -12.66
N MET A 175 7.46 2.57 -12.47
CA MET A 175 8.14 1.75 -11.47
C MET A 175 9.64 1.65 -11.75
N GLU A 176 10.01 1.39 -13.00
CA GLU A 176 11.40 1.30 -13.47
C GLU A 176 12.15 2.63 -13.30
N GLN A 177 11.50 3.78 -13.53
CA GLN A 177 12.08 5.11 -13.29
C GLN A 177 12.37 5.37 -11.80
N PHE A 178 11.62 4.77 -10.89
CA PHE A 178 11.92 4.80 -9.45
C PHE A 178 12.97 3.76 -9.02
N GLY A 179 13.51 2.96 -9.96
CA GLY A 179 14.56 1.99 -9.72
C GLY A 179 14.08 0.58 -9.36
N ALA A 180 12.77 0.29 -9.50
CA ALA A 180 12.26 -1.06 -9.24
C ALA A 180 12.50 -2.02 -10.42
N ASN A 181 12.79 -3.28 -10.11
CA ASN A 181 12.84 -4.36 -11.08
C ASN A 181 11.43 -4.95 -11.26
N VAL A 182 10.86 -4.88 -12.47
CA VAL A 182 9.49 -5.34 -12.73
C VAL A 182 9.50 -6.59 -13.60
N PHE A 183 8.86 -7.66 -13.11
CA PHE A 183 8.77 -8.95 -13.78
C PHE A 183 7.33 -9.28 -14.17
N ALA A 184 7.13 -9.89 -15.34
CA ALA A 184 5.83 -10.31 -15.82
C ALA A 184 5.43 -11.69 -15.22
N SER A 185 4.64 -11.68 -14.15
CA SER A 185 4.18 -12.88 -13.44
C SER A 185 3.10 -13.64 -14.22
N PRO A 186 3.20 -14.97 -14.43
CA PRO A 186 4.16 -15.90 -13.81
C PRO A 186 5.58 -15.80 -14.36
N THR A 187 6.61 -15.81 -13.51
CA THR A 187 8.02 -15.75 -13.95
C THR A 187 8.67 -17.13 -13.98
N ASP A 188 9.88 -17.24 -14.54
CA ASP A 188 10.76 -18.41 -14.43
C ASP A 188 11.71 -18.33 -13.22
N ARG A 189 11.62 -17.25 -12.43
CA ARG A 189 12.52 -16.96 -11.30
C ARG A 189 12.15 -17.73 -10.04
N THR A 190 10.87 -18.02 -9.85
CA THR A 190 10.33 -18.71 -8.67
C THR A 190 9.94 -20.15 -9.00
N GLN A 191 9.90 -21.03 -8.00
CA GLN A 191 9.39 -22.39 -8.16
C GLN A 191 7.91 -22.38 -8.54
N PHE A 192 7.11 -21.51 -7.90
CA PHE A 192 5.69 -21.38 -8.19
C PHE A 192 5.45 -20.87 -9.61
N GLY A 193 6.17 -19.85 -10.05
CA GLY A 193 6.09 -19.33 -11.41
C GLY A 193 6.48 -20.37 -12.47
N ARG A 194 7.58 -21.12 -12.24
CA ARG A 194 7.98 -22.24 -13.11
C ARG A 194 6.91 -23.32 -13.20
N LYS A 195 6.30 -23.68 -12.06
CA LYS A 195 5.19 -24.65 -12.03
C LYS A 195 3.99 -24.17 -12.86
N VAL A 196 3.55 -22.93 -12.65
CA VAL A 196 2.43 -22.35 -13.41
C VAL A 196 2.74 -22.30 -14.90
N ASN A 197 3.97 -21.94 -15.29
CA ASN A 197 4.38 -21.92 -16.70
C ASN A 197 4.45 -23.32 -17.33
N ALA A 198 4.79 -24.35 -16.56
CA ALA A 198 4.80 -25.73 -17.05
C ALA A 198 3.38 -26.28 -17.24
N GLU A 199 2.46 -25.97 -16.33
CA GLU A 199 1.06 -26.43 -16.38
C GLU A 199 0.22 -25.58 -17.36
N HIS A 200 0.51 -24.28 -17.44
CA HIS A 200 -0.22 -23.29 -18.22
C HIS A 200 0.74 -22.30 -18.91
N PRO A 201 1.42 -22.70 -20.00
CA PRO A 201 2.41 -21.85 -20.70
C PRO A 201 1.86 -20.49 -21.13
N ASP A 202 0.61 -20.47 -21.59
CA ASP A 202 -0.07 -19.27 -22.09
C ASP A 202 -0.79 -18.47 -20.98
N SER A 203 -0.50 -18.76 -19.70
CA SER A 203 -1.16 -18.08 -18.58
C SER A 203 -0.99 -16.56 -18.70
N PRO A 204 -2.09 -15.77 -18.67
CA PRO A 204 -2.01 -14.31 -18.65
C PRO A 204 -1.55 -13.76 -17.29
N GLY A 205 -1.35 -14.65 -16.31
CA GLY A 205 -1.13 -14.33 -14.91
C GLY A 205 -2.40 -13.92 -14.18
N SER A 206 -2.30 -13.87 -12.87
CA SER A 206 -3.34 -13.37 -11.98
C SER A 206 -2.69 -12.68 -10.79
N LEU A 207 -3.46 -11.87 -10.06
CA LEU A 207 -2.95 -11.25 -8.84
C LEU A 207 -2.52 -12.31 -7.81
N GLY A 208 -3.27 -13.43 -7.71
CA GLY A 208 -2.91 -14.54 -6.82
C GLY A 208 -1.56 -15.16 -7.17
N ILE A 209 -1.28 -15.37 -8.47
CA ILE A 209 0.02 -15.91 -8.90
C ILE A 209 1.15 -14.93 -8.55
N ALA A 210 0.95 -13.64 -8.82
CA ALA A 210 1.94 -12.62 -8.50
C ALA A 210 2.22 -12.50 -7.00
N ILE A 211 1.18 -12.63 -6.15
CA ILE A 211 1.32 -12.70 -4.69
C ILE A 211 2.15 -13.93 -4.31
N SER A 212 1.82 -15.10 -4.85
CA SER A 212 2.55 -16.34 -4.54
C SER A 212 4.03 -16.23 -4.87
N GLU A 213 4.39 -15.67 -6.03
CA GLU A 213 5.79 -15.46 -6.39
C GLU A 213 6.49 -14.44 -5.48
N ALA A 214 5.85 -13.31 -5.20
CA ALA A 214 6.42 -12.28 -4.34
C ALA A 214 6.64 -12.81 -2.91
N VAL A 215 5.69 -13.56 -2.37
CA VAL A 215 5.78 -14.19 -1.04
C VAL A 215 6.86 -15.28 -1.03
N GLU A 216 6.95 -16.12 -2.07
CA GLU A 216 8.00 -17.15 -2.18
C GLU A 216 9.40 -16.52 -2.10
N VAL A 217 9.60 -15.41 -2.82
CA VAL A 217 10.88 -14.69 -2.84
C VAL A 217 11.22 -14.11 -1.46
N ALA A 218 10.25 -13.51 -0.76
CA ALA A 218 10.48 -13.04 0.59
C ALA A 218 10.84 -14.20 1.53
N ALA A 219 10.05 -15.28 1.50
CA ALA A 219 10.18 -16.42 2.40
C ALA A 219 11.49 -17.20 2.21
N THR A 220 11.98 -17.28 0.97
CA THR A 220 13.21 -18.02 0.64
C THR A 220 14.47 -17.16 0.68
N SER A 221 14.36 -15.85 0.93
CA SER A 221 15.50 -14.91 0.94
C SER A 221 16.43 -15.00 2.15
N GLY A 222 16.12 -15.85 3.14
CA GLY A 222 16.85 -15.87 4.41
C GLY A 222 16.74 -14.56 5.20
N GLY A 223 15.67 -13.79 4.99
CA GLY A 223 15.44 -12.49 5.63
C GLY A 223 16.03 -11.29 4.90
N ALA A 224 16.74 -11.50 3.78
CA ALA A 224 17.29 -10.40 2.98
C ALA A 224 16.20 -9.54 2.30
N LYS A 225 15.04 -10.15 1.99
CA LYS A 225 13.88 -9.50 1.38
C LYS A 225 12.65 -9.62 2.28
N LYS A 226 11.83 -8.57 2.31
CA LYS A 226 10.50 -8.59 2.95
C LYS A 226 9.39 -8.38 1.93
N TYR A 227 8.24 -8.96 2.22
CA TYR A 227 7.06 -8.78 1.41
C TYR A 227 6.31 -7.52 1.86
N SER A 228 5.76 -6.78 0.91
CA SER A 228 4.92 -5.62 1.17
C SER A 228 3.66 -5.73 0.34
N LEU A 229 2.52 -5.36 0.93
CA LEU A 229 1.20 -5.42 0.29
C LEU A 229 0.41 -4.15 0.53
N GLY A 230 -0.36 -3.76 -0.47
CA GLY A 230 -1.03 -2.46 -0.51
C GLY A 230 -2.49 -2.47 -0.07
N SER A 231 -3.00 -3.57 0.51
CA SER A 231 -4.42 -3.70 0.86
C SER A 231 -4.69 -4.73 1.96
N VAL A 232 -5.95 -4.79 2.40
CA VAL A 232 -6.59 -5.77 3.31
C VAL A 232 -6.10 -5.78 4.76
N LEU A 233 -4.81 -5.62 5.03
CA LEU A 233 -4.26 -5.67 6.39
C LEU A 233 -4.66 -4.46 7.24
N ASN A 234 -4.76 -4.66 8.56
CA ASN A 234 -5.14 -3.62 9.49
C ASN A 234 -4.18 -2.42 9.43
N HIS A 235 -2.88 -2.66 9.48
CA HIS A 235 -1.91 -1.55 9.44
C HIS A 235 -2.00 -0.77 8.12
N VAL A 236 -2.34 -1.42 7.00
CA VAL A 236 -2.56 -0.74 5.72
C VAL A 236 -3.74 0.23 5.83
N LEU A 237 -4.88 -0.22 6.36
CA LEU A 237 -6.06 0.62 6.54
C LEU A 237 -5.81 1.75 7.55
N MET A 238 -5.10 1.45 8.63
CA MET A 238 -4.66 2.41 9.64
C MET A 238 -3.79 3.51 9.00
N HIS A 239 -2.79 3.17 8.19
CA HIS A 239 -1.98 4.17 7.49
C HIS A 239 -2.82 5.09 6.58
N GLN A 240 -3.91 4.57 6.01
CA GLN A 240 -4.81 5.32 5.15
C GLN A 240 -5.73 6.28 5.92
N THR A 241 -5.86 6.17 7.25
CA THR A 241 -6.76 7.07 8.00
C THR A 241 -6.33 8.52 7.98
N VAL A 242 -5.09 8.82 7.58
CA VAL A 242 -4.64 10.19 7.30
C VAL A 242 -5.61 10.92 6.36
N ILE A 243 -6.25 10.19 5.43
CA ILE A 243 -7.29 10.70 4.53
C ILE A 243 -8.49 11.22 5.32
N GLY A 244 -9.05 10.39 6.18
CA GLY A 244 -10.23 10.71 6.99
C GLY A 244 -9.94 11.78 8.05
N LEU A 245 -8.76 11.74 8.65
CA LEU A 245 -8.32 12.71 9.66
C LEU A 245 -8.15 14.10 9.08
N GLU A 246 -7.64 14.21 7.84
CA GLU A 246 -7.62 15.48 7.12
C GLU A 246 -9.02 15.91 6.69
N ALA A 247 -9.80 14.98 6.15
CA ALA A 247 -11.16 15.27 5.68
C ALA A 247 -12.06 15.79 6.80
N LYS A 248 -11.89 15.32 8.04
CA LYS A 248 -12.62 15.82 9.21
C LYS A 248 -12.27 17.26 9.60
N LYS A 249 -11.07 17.73 9.24
CA LYS A 249 -10.60 19.10 9.51
C LYS A 249 -10.95 20.08 8.38
N GLN A 250 -11.22 19.58 7.18
CA GLN A 250 -11.58 20.37 5.99
C GLN A 250 -13.08 20.65 5.95
#